data_AF-A0A0W8FRF6-F1
#
_entry.id   AF-A0A0W8FRF6-F1
#
_cell.length_a   1.000
_cell.length_b   1.000
_cell.length_c   1.000
_cell.angle_alpha   90.00
_cell.angle_beta   90.00
_cell.angle_gamma   90.00
#
_symmetry.space_group_name_H-M   'P 1'
#
loop_
_entity.id
_entity.type
_entity.pdbx_description
1 polymer ?
#
loop_
_entity_poly.entity_id
_entity_poly.type
_entity_poly.pdbx_seq_one_letter_code
_entity_poly.pdbx_strand_id
1 'polypeptide(L)'
;MGVGTIANISLDGVGVLIPKDFKQQILIDEQNSKFEIVFNLPVENKPIKLFCDSNRIIDAEDNIHVGAYFIDADFKSYKALQTYLT
;
A
#
# COMPACT_ATOMS: atom_id res chain seq x y z
N MET A 1 1.76 -12.99 -4.51
CA MET A 1 2.30 -11.61 -4.45
C MET A 1 1.82 -10.91 -5.69
N GLY A 2 0.88 -9.99 -5.57
CA GLY A 2 0.45 -9.16 -6.69
C GLY A 2 1.31 -7.90 -6.80
N VAL A 3 1.37 -7.31 -7.99
CA VAL A 3 2.06 -6.04 -8.24
C VAL A 3 1.00 -4.94 -8.33
N GLY A 4 1.26 -3.82 -7.68
CA GLY A 4 0.42 -2.63 -7.73
C GLY A 4 1.26 -1.36 -7.78
N THR A 5 0.60 -0.23 -7.99
CA THR A 5 1.22 1.10 -8.02
C THR A 5 0.72 1.92 -6.85
N ILE A 6 1.63 2.56 -6.11
CA ILE A 6 1.26 3.55 -5.10
C ILE A 6 0.82 4.82 -5.83
N ALA A 7 -0.47 5.17 -5.74
CA ALA A 7 -1.01 6.39 -6.33
C ALA A 7 -0.79 7.60 -5.41
N ASN A 8 -0.89 7.39 -4.10
CA ASN A 8 -0.58 8.39 -3.09
C ASN A 8 -0.15 7.71 -1.79
N ILE A 9 0.61 8.45 -0.97
CA ILE A 9 1.10 7.98 0.33
C ILE A 9 1.21 9.17 1.29
N SER A 10 0.86 8.93 2.55
CA SER A 10 1.02 9.87 3.66
C SER A 10 1.72 9.15 4.83
N LEU A 11 1.81 9.80 5.99
CA LEU A 11 2.28 9.15 7.22
C LEU A 11 1.26 8.19 7.84
N ASP A 12 -0.03 8.33 7.50
CA ASP A 12 -1.12 7.56 8.10
C ASP A 12 -1.62 6.43 7.20
N GLY A 13 -1.33 6.50 5.90
CA GLY A 13 -1.85 5.52 4.96
C GLY A 13 -1.40 5.68 3.53
N VAL A 14 -2.00 4.87 2.67
CA VAL A 14 -1.59 4.68 1.28
C VAL A 14 -2.80 4.42 0.39
N GLY A 15 -2.76 4.94 -0.83
CA GLY A 15 -3.64 4.55 -1.92
C GLY A 15 -2.87 3.74 -2.95
N VAL A 16 -3.37 2.53 -3.23
CA VAL A 16 -2.75 1.57 -4.15
C VAL A 16 -3.71 1.30 -5.31
N LEU A 17 -3.15 1.25 -6.51
CA LEU A 17 -3.80 0.80 -7.73
C LEU A 17 -3.34 -0.62 -8.04
N ILE A 18 -4.29 -1.54 -8.16
CA ILE A 18 -4.04 -2.94 -8.48
C ILE A 18 -4.67 -3.21 -9.85
N PRO A 19 -3.89 -3.58 -10.88
CA PRO A 19 -4.46 -3.99 -12.15
C PRO A 19 -5.31 -5.25 -11.95
N LYS A 20 -6.47 -5.31 -12.62
CA LYS A 20 -7.41 -6.45 -12.45
C LYS A 20 -6.81 -7.80 -12.84
N ASP A 21 -5.82 -7.82 -13.71
CA ASP A 21 -5.04 -9.01 -14.06
C ASP A 21 -4.38 -9.67 -12.84
N PHE A 22 -4.14 -8.90 -11.78
CA PHE A 22 -3.58 -9.36 -10.51
C PHE A 22 -4.63 -9.57 -9.41
N LYS A 23 -5.93 -9.32 -9.66
CA LYS A 23 -7.01 -9.46 -8.67
C LYS A 23 -7.03 -10.85 -8.03
N GLN A 24 -6.82 -11.91 -8.82
CA GLN A 24 -6.80 -13.29 -8.31
C GLN A 24 -5.65 -13.59 -7.33
N GLN A 25 -4.61 -12.75 -7.29
CA GLN A 25 -3.42 -12.96 -6.45
C GLN A 25 -3.46 -12.15 -5.16
N ILE A 26 -4.48 -11.32 -4.98
CA ILE A 26 -4.60 -10.36 -3.89
C ILE A 26 -5.97 -10.55 -3.24
N LEU A 27 -5.98 -11.17 -2.06
CA LEU A 27 -7.16 -11.33 -1.21
C LEU A 27 -7.53 -10.00 -0.52
N ILE A 28 -7.68 -8.92 -1.30
CA ILE A 28 -8.26 -7.64 -0.84
C ILE A 28 -9.68 -7.62 -1.39
N ASP A 29 -10.46 -8.60 -0.96
CA ASP A 29 -11.81 -8.85 -1.48
C ASP A 29 -12.86 -8.20 -0.56
N GLU A 30 -12.46 -7.77 0.64
CA GLU A 30 -13.35 -7.27 1.69
C GLU A 30 -12.78 -6.00 2.35
N GLN A 31 -13.66 -5.09 2.75
CA GLN A 31 -13.26 -3.97 3.63
C GLN A 31 -12.71 -4.53 4.94
N ASN A 32 -11.67 -3.89 5.46
CA ASN A 32 -10.88 -4.30 6.63
C ASN A 32 -10.00 -5.54 6.40
N SER A 33 -9.65 -5.83 5.15
CA SER A 33 -8.60 -6.80 4.84
C SER A 33 -7.24 -6.24 5.24
N LYS A 34 -6.47 -7.03 5.99
CA LYS A 34 -5.09 -6.71 6.36
C LYS A 34 -4.11 -7.27 5.35
N PHE A 35 -3.17 -6.44 4.89
CA PHE A 35 -2.17 -6.83 3.91
C PHE A 35 -0.83 -6.13 4.18
N GLU A 36 0.25 -6.74 3.72
CA GLU A 36 1.59 -6.14 3.72
C GLU A 36 1.82 -5.47 2.37
N ILE A 37 2.35 -4.24 2.39
CA ILE A 37 2.94 -3.62 1.19
C ILE A 37 4.46 -3.57 1.34
N VAL A 38 5.14 -3.84 0.24
CA VAL A 38 6.59 -3.73 0.14
C VAL A 38 6.91 -2.86 -1.06
N PHE A 39 7.61 -1.75 -0.83
CA PHE A 39 7.96 -0.80 -1.89
C PHE A 39 9.29 -0.11 -1.58
N ASN A 40 9.93 0.44 -2.61
CA ASN A 40 11.12 1.25 -2.46
C ASN A 40 10.76 2.73 -2.55
N LEU A 41 11.36 3.56 -1.71
CA LEU A 41 11.31 5.01 -1.90
C LEU A 41 12.36 5.44 -2.91
N PRO A 42 12.12 6.50 -3.71
CA PRO A 42 13.10 6.99 -4.68
C PRO A 42 14.47 7.34 -4.09
N VAL A 43 14.51 7.75 -2.82
CA VAL A 43 15.72 8.20 -2.10
C VAL A 43 16.39 7.10 -1.28
N GLU A 44 15.73 5.97 -1.05
CA GLU A 44 16.26 4.85 -0.27
C GLU A 44 16.26 3.57 -1.10
N ASN A 45 17.44 2.95 -1.23
CA ASN A 45 17.59 1.65 -1.88
C ASN A 45 17.11 0.47 -1.02
N LYS A 46 16.47 0.73 0.11
CA LYS A 46 15.96 -0.31 1.01
C LYS A 46 14.44 -0.41 0.88
N PRO A 47 13.90 -1.64 0.76
CA PRO A 47 12.46 -1.82 0.74
C PRO A 47 11.88 -1.47 2.09
N ILE A 48 10.85 -0.63 2.06
CA ILE A 48 9.97 -0.33 3.18
C ILE A 48 8.88 -1.38 3.21
N LYS A 49 8.57 -1.86 4.43
CA LYS A 49 7.48 -2.80 4.68
C LYS A 49 6.50 -2.19 5.66
N LEU A 50 5.23 -2.18 5.29
CA LEU A 50 4.16 -1.64 6.13
C LEU A 50 2.98 -2.60 6.13
N PHE A 51 2.42 -2.85 7.32
CA PHE A 51 1.16 -3.55 7.45
C PHE A 51 0.02 -2.54 7.35
N CYS A 52 -0.94 -2.84 6.48
CA CYS A 52 -2.03 -1.95 6.13
C CYS A 52 -3.39 -2.60 6.42
N ASP A 53 -4.36 -1.79 6.82
CA ASP A 53 -5.78 -2.16 6.88
C ASP A 53 -6.53 -1.46 5.75
N SER A 54 -7.17 -2.22 4.86
CA SER A 54 -7.99 -1.63 3.80
C SER A 54 -9.26 -1.00 4.38
N ASN A 55 -9.44 0.30 4.16
CA ASN A 55 -10.68 0.98 4.56
C ASN A 55 -11.62 1.21 3.36
N ARG A 56 -11.06 1.30 2.16
CA ARG A 56 -11.85 1.61 0.96
C ARG A 56 -11.35 0.82 -0.24
N ILE A 57 -12.27 0.15 -0.92
CA ILE A 57 -12.01 -0.58 -2.17
C ILE A 57 -13.00 -0.05 -3.22
N ILE A 58 -12.48 0.41 -4.35
CA ILE A 58 -13.27 0.87 -5.49
C ILE A 58 -12.85 0.05 -6.70
N ASP A 59 -13.80 -0.69 -7.28
CA ASP A 59 -13.61 -1.43 -8.53
C ASP A 59 -13.84 -0.45 -9.70
N ALA A 60 -12.76 0.01 -10.35
CA ALA A 60 -12.79 0.83 -11.56
C ALA A 60 -12.58 -0.04 -12.80
N GLU A 61 -12.69 0.51 -14.02
CA GLU A 61 -12.70 -0.27 -15.26
C GLU A 61 -11.50 -1.22 -15.39
N ASP A 62 -10.29 -0.69 -15.33
CA ASP A 62 -9.04 -1.47 -15.51
C ASP A 62 -8.32 -1.82 -14.20
N ASN A 63 -8.63 -1.11 -13.11
CA ASN A 63 -7.89 -1.19 -11.86
C ASN A 63 -8.81 -1.23 -10.64
N ILE A 64 -8.33 -1.83 -9.56
CA ILE A 64 -8.91 -1.72 -8.23
C ILE A 64 -8.14 -0.66 -7.46
N HIS A 65 -8.86 0.30 -6.90
CA HIS A 65 -8.29 1.34 -6.06
C HIS A 65 -8.50 0.96 -4.60
N VAL A 66 -7.41 0.80 -3.86
CA VAL A 66 -7.42 0.42 -2.45
C VAL A 66 -6.85 1.58 -1.63
N GLY A 67 -7.67 2.14 -0.75
CA GLY A 67 -7.22 3.04 0.30
C GLY A 67 -7.04 2.26 1.60
N ALA A 68 -5.88 2.41 2.23
CA ALA A 68 -5.54 1.67 3.45
C ALA A 68 -4.79 2.54 4.47
N TYR A 69 -4.98 2.23 5.75
CA TYR A 69 -4.27 2.84 6.87
C TYR A 69 -3.10 1.97 7.31
N PHE A 70 -2.02 2.57 7.78
CA PHE A 70 -0.93 1.81 8.39
C PHE A 70 -1.32 1.35 9.79
N ILE A 71 -1.22 0.05 10.04
CA ILE A 71 -1.49 -0.59 11.34
C ILE A 71 -0.19 -0.75 12.13
N ASP A 72 0.87 -1.13 11.43
CA ASP A 72 2.17 -1.38 12.03
C ASP A 72 3.28 -1.12 11.01
N ALA A 73 4.31 -0.44 11.49
CA ALA A 73 5.50 -0.08 10.76
C ALA A 73 6.66 -0.15 11.73
N ASP A 74 7.73 -0.86 11.39
CA ASP A 74 8.93 -0.76 12.19
C ASP A 74 9.43 0.70 12.18
N PHE A 75 10.05 1.12 13.28
CA PHE A 75 10.50 2.51 13.45
C PHE A 75 11.39 3.02 12.31
N LYS A 76 12.18 2.14 11.66
CA LYS A 76 13.04 2.53 10.54
C LYS A 76 12.20 2.81 9.30
N SER A 77 11.25 1.93 8.98
CA SER A 77 10.28 2.10 7.89
C SER A 77 9.48 3.39 8.05
N TYR A 78 8.97 3.69 9.26
CA TYR A 78 8.24 4.93 9.52
C TYR A 78 9.14 6.17 9.39
N LYS A 79 10.36 6.12 9.95
CA LYS A 79 11.31 7.24 9.86
C LYS A 79 11.75 7.52 8.43
N ALA A 80 11.98 6.47 7.63
CA ALA A 80 12.31 6.61 6.21
C ALA A 80 11.17 7.29 5.44
N LEU A 81 9.93 6.84 5.66
CA LEU A 81 8.75 7.46 5.05
C LEU A 81 8.58 8.93 5.48
N GLN A 82 8.74 9.22 6.77
CA GLN A 82 8.69 10.59 7.29
C GLN A 82 9.76 11.48 6.67
N THR A 83 10.98 10.98 6.54
CA THR A 83 12.09 11.73 5.94
C THR A 83 11.84 12.01 4.46
N TYR A 84 11.17 11.10 3.74
CA TYR A 84 10.83 11.31 2.34
C TYR A 84 9.67 12.29 2.12
N LEU A 85 8.73 12.35 3.06
CA LEU A 85 7.55 13.21 2.97
C LEU A 85 7.79 14.64 3.49
N THR A 86 8.94 14.92 4.10
CA THR A 86 9.30 16.23 4.70
C THR A 86 10.45 16.87 3.96
#